data_AF-A0A1C5R900-F1
#
_entry.id   AF-A0A1C5R900-F1
#
_cell.length_a   1.000
_cell.length_b   1.000
_cell.length_c   1.000
_cell.angle_alpha   90.00
_cell.angle_beta   90.00
_cell.angle_gamma   90.00
#
_symmetry.space_group_name_H-M   'P 1'
#
loop_
_entity.id
_entity.type
_entity.pdbx_description
1 polymer ?
#
loop_
_entity_poly.entity_id
_entity_poly.type
_entity_poly.pdbx_seq_one_letter_code
_entity_poly.pdbx_strand_id
1 'polypeptide(L)'
;MMELLIKKKGIPLAIYSDKHTIFKSPEGNITSFGVMMDKLGIEMIFANTSQAKGLIERYNGTAQKRLPNDIIRFKIKDYDQLNIWFNDFYIKYLNEKFAHLPIEPVYEFVELTENYDLNLVFTVSNTRKIVEGNMFSYNGYYYVPYDKNGEVVKIRTSTEVTILYFVLENKVRMKYIGIIYDCTLIGTKHKNKQVLINDHKDLNNLIQEMDKKTKGSH
;
A
#
# COMPACT_ATOMS: atom_id res chain seq x y z
N MET A 1 0.11 5.33 -3.95
CA MET A 1 -0.87 6.37 -4.32
C MET A 1 -1.42 7.09 -3.11
N MET A 2 -2.06 6.42 -2.14
CA MET A 2 -2.59 7.09 -0.94
C MET A 2 -1.54 7.87 -0.15
N GLU A 3 -0.34 7.33 0.02
CA GLU A 3 0.77 8.05 0.65
C GLU A 3 1.07 9.40 -0.02
N LEU A 4 1.10 9.42 -1.36
CA LEU A 4 1.35 10.65 -2.12
C LEU A 4 0.21 11.66 -1.97
N LEU A 5 -1.05 11.19 -1.93
CA LEU A 5 -2.21 12.05 -1.67
C LEU A 5 -2.09 12.70 -0.30
N ILE A 6 -1.83 11.90 0.74
CA ILE A 6 -1.72 12.38 2.13
C ILE A 6 -0.58 13.38 2.26
N LYS A 7 0.61 13.07 1.71
CA LYS A 7 1.76 13.98 1.76
C LYS A 7 1.55 15.30 1.00
N LYS A 8 0.77 15.30 -0.10
CA LYS A 8 0.56 16.49 -0.92
C LYS A 8 -0.66 17.33 -0.53
N LYS A 9 -1.69 16.71 0.08
CA LYS A 9 -3.01 17.34 0.29
C LYS A 9 -3.59 17.15 1.69
N GLY A 10 -3.10 16.19 2.46
CA GLY A 10 -3.68 15.79 3.75
C GLY A 10 -4.56 14.54 3.66
N ILE A 11 -5.19 14.19 4.78
CA ILE A 11 -6.10 13.05 4.88
C ILE A 11 -7.49 13.50 4.40
N PRO A 12 -8.05 12.90 3.33
CA PRO A 12 -9.41 13.24 2.89
C PRO A 12 -10.44 12.74 3.91
N LEU A 13 -11.58 13.44 4.07
CA LEU A 13 -12.67 12.93 4.91
C LEU A 13 -13.30 11.65 4.36
N ALA A 14 -13.42 11.54 3.03
CA ALA A 14 -14.00 10.37 2.38
C ALA A 14 -13.32 10.04 1.05
N ILE A 15 -13.38 8.76 0.67
CA ILE A 15 -12.96 8.28 -0.65
C ILE A 15 -14.14 7.58 -1.32
N TYR A 16 -14.48 8.07 -2.50
CA TYR A 16 -15.43 7.40 -3.37
C TYR A 16 -14.73 6.35 -4.21
N SER A 17 -15.24 5.11 -4.18
CA SER A 17 -14.70 4.03 -5.01
C SER A 17 -15.79 3.18 -5.64
N ASP A 18 -15.49 2.59 -6.79
CA ASP A 18 -16.34 1.58 -7.40
C ASP A 18 -16.37 0.33 -6.52
N LYS A 19 -17.44 -0.48 -6.61
CA LYS A 19 -17.59 -1.77 -5.92
C LYS A 19 -16.66 -2.86 -6.48
N HIS A 20 -15.42 -2.50 -6.80
CA HIS A 20 -14.39 -3.46 -7.13
C HIS A 20 -13.84 -4.09 -5.84
N THR A 21 -13.53 -5.38 -5.95
CA THR A 21 -13.08 -6.36 -4.94
C THR A 21 -11.84 -5.99 -4.10
N ILE A 22 -11.32 -4.77 -4.26
CA ILE A 22 -10.16 -4.27 -3.52
C ILE A 22 -10.55 -3.80 -2.10
N PHE A 23 -11.80 -3.41 -1.88
CA PHE A 23 -12.25 -2.77 -0.64
C PHE A 23 -13.21 -3.62 0.21
N LYS A 24 -13.82 -4.62 -0.42
CA LYS A 24 -14.66 -5.62 0.24
C LYS A 24 -14.31 -6.98 -0.34
N SER A 25 -13.99 -7.95 0.52
CA SER A 25 -13.82 -9.32 0.05
C SER A 25 -15.15 -9.82 -0.54
N PRO A 26 -15.15 -10.82 -1.44
CA PRO A 26 -16.38 -11.45 -1.92
C PRO A 26 -17.31 -11.94 -0.80
N GLU A 27 -16.73 -12.21 0.37
CA GLU A 27 -17.40 -12.68 1.59
C GLU A 27 -17.91 -11.55 2.48
N GLY A 28 -17.70 -10.29 2.09
CA GLY A 28 -18.20 -9.11 2.81
C GLY A 28 -17.27 -8.56 3.91
N ASN A 29 -16.11 -9.19 4.13
CA ASN A 29 -15.13 -8.73 5.11
C ASN A 29 -14.37 -7.49 4.63
N ILE A 30 -14.02 -6.61 5.57
CA ILE A 30 -13.18 -5.44 5.31
C ILE A 30 -11.78 -5.90 4.86
N THR A 31 -11.26 -5.32 3.79
CA THR A 31 -9.91 -5.64 3.32
C THR A 31 -8.87 -4.96 4.19
N SER A 32 -7.62 -5.42 4.17
CA SER A 32 -6.51 -4.74 4.87
C SER A 32 -6.42 -3.26 4.48
N PHE A 33 -6.73 -2.94 3.22
CA PHE A 33 -6.82 -1.55 2.78
C PHE A 33 -7.98 -0.81 3.48
N GLY A 34 -9.18 -1.38 3.54
CA GLY A 34 -10.30 -0.79 4.28
C GLY A 34 -9.96 -0.53 5.75
N VAL A 35 -9.27 -1.46 6.41
CA VAL A 35 -8.78 -1.27 7.80
C VAL A 35 -7.79 -0.11 7.89
N MET A 36 -6.90 0.07 6.90
CA MET A 36 -5.97 1.20 6.88
C MET A 36 -6.68 2.54 6.69
N MET A 37 -7.74 2.58 5.89
CA MET A 37 -8.53 3.80 5.68
C MET A 37 -9.35 4.16 6.93
N ASP A 38 -9.94 3.17 7.59
CA ASP A 38 -10.66 3.34 8.86
C ASP A 38 -9.74 3.90 9.95
N LYS A 39 -8.50 3.40 10.05
CA LYS A 39 -7.47 3.97 10.96
C LYS A 39 -7.18 5.45 10.71
N LEU A 40 -7.29 5.90 9.46
CA LEU A 40 -7.11 7.31 9.08
C LEU A 40 -8.38 8.15 9.30
N GLY A 41 -9.50 7.53 9.71
CA GLY A 41 -10.80 8.19 9.80
C GLY A 41 -11.40 8.51 8.43
N ILE A 42 -10.94 7.84 7.36
CA ILE A 42 -11.44 8.07 6.01
C ILE A 42 -12.70 7.22 5.80
N GLU A 43 -13.82 7.87 5.51
CA GLU A 43 -15.05 7.19 5.12
C GLU A 43 -14.93 6.61 3.70
N MET A 44 -15.16 5.31 3.55
CA MET A 44 -15.15 4.65 2.25
C MET A 44 -16.57 4.59 1.68
N ILE A 45 -16.84 5.43 0.68
CA ILE A 45 -18.15 5.50 0.01
C ILE A 45 -18.10 4.64 -1.26
N PHE A 46 -18.92 3.59 -1.30
CA PHE A 46 -19.00 2.70 -2.45
C PHE A 46 -20.10 3.11 -3.43
N ALA A 47 -19.73 3.20 -4.71
CA ALA A 47 -20.65 3.53 -5.78
C ALA A 47 -21.82 2.55 -5.83
N ASN A 48 -23.03 3.07 -5.64
CA ASN A 48 -24.28 2.32 -5.87
C ASN A 48 -24.90 2.65 -7.23
N THR A 49 -24.41 3.66 -7.94
CA THR A 49 -25.03 4.19 -9.16
C THR A 49 -24.02 4.39 -10.30
N SER A 50 -24.45 4.09 -11.52
CA SER A 50 -23.61 4.11 -12.73
C SER A 50 -23.26 5.52 -13.23
N GLN A 51 -23.95 6.56 -12.77
CA GLN A 51 -23.78 7.94 -13.29
C GLN A 51 -22.47 8.60 -12.85
N ALA A 52 -22.11 8.52 -11.57
CA ALA A 52 -20.82 9.05 -11.08
C ALA A 52 -19.62 8.34 -11.75
N LYS A 53 -19.78 7.04 -12.01
CA LYS A 53 -18.79 6.21 -12.71
C LYS A 53 -18.55 6.69 -14.15
N GLY A 54 -19.61 6.99 -14.90
CA GLY A 54 -19.50 7.46 -16.29
C GLY A 54 -18.76 8.79 -16.49
N LEU A 55 -18.83 9.69 -15.50
CA LEU A 55 -18.06 10.95 -15.51
C LEU A 55 -16.58 10.72 -15.21
N ILE A 56 -16.28 9.93 -14.17
CA ILE A 56 -14.91 9.58 -13.77
C ILE A 56 -14.21 8.81 -14.89
N GLU A 57 -14.87 7.82 -15.50
CA GLU A 57 -14.34 7.05 -16.62
C GLU A 57 -14.06 7.91 -17.86
N ARG A 58 -14.92 8.90 -18.14
CA ARG A 58 -14.72 9.84 -19.25
C ARG A 58 -13.51 10.74 -19.02
N TYR A 59 -13.36 11.27 -17.81
CA TYR A 59 -12.23 12.12 -17.45
C TYR A 59 -10.92 11.32 -17.45
N ASN A 60 -10.92 10.14 -16.82
CA ASN A 60 -9.77 9.23 -16.80
C ASN A 60 -9.40 8.78 -18.22
N GLY A 61 -10.38 8.43 -19.04
CA GLY A 61 -10.14 8.08 -20.45
C GLY A 61 -9.55 9.24 -21.25
N THR A 62 -9.95 10.48 -20.95
CA THR A 62 -9.37 11.67 -21.57
C THR A 62 -7.91 11.85 -21.16
N ALA A 63 -7.60 11.79 -19.87
CA ALA A 63 -6.23 11.93 -19.37
C ALA A 63 -5.31 10.79 -19.88
N GLN A 64 -5.78 9.54 -19.83
CA GLN A 64 -5.02 8.36 -20.27
C GLN A 64 -4.72 8.38 -21.77
N LYS A 65 -5.68 8.75 -22.62
CA LYS A 65 -5.46 8.83 -24.08
C LYS A 65 -4.52 9.99 -24.46
N ARG A 66 -4.47 11.04 -23.65
CA ARG A 66 -3.62 12.21 -23.90
C ARG A 66 -2.17 12.00 -23.49
N LEU A 67 -1.93 11.30 -22.39
CA LEU A 67 -0.60 11.17 -21.80
C LEU A 67 0.47 10.69 -22.82
N PRO A 68 0.26 9.65 -23.64
CA PRO A 68 1.26 9.26 -24.64
C PRO A 68 1.59 10.36 -25.66
N ASN A 69 0.57 11.08 -26.13
CA ASN A 69 0.76 12.18 -27.09
C ASN A 69 1.45 13.38 -26.45
N ASP A 70 1.11 13.69 -25.20
CA ASP A 70 1.75 14.79 -24.47
C ASP A 70 3.21 14.42 -24.12
N ILE A 71 3.54 13.17 -23.78
CA ILE A 71 4.93 12.68 -23.61
C ILE A 71 5.77 12.95 -24.87
N ILE A 72 5.25 12.60 -26.05
CA ILE A 72 5.91 12.86 -27.34
C ILE A 72 6.05 14.36 -27.58
N ARG A 73 4.98 15.12 -27.36
CA ARG A 73 4.94 16.58 -27.57
C ARG A 73 5.96 17.33 -26.69
N PHE A 74 6.08 16.94 -25.43
CA PHE A 74 7.01 17.54 -24.46
C PHE A 74 8.41 16.91 -24.53
N LYS A 75 8.65 15.98 -25.46
CA LYS A 75 9.95 15.33 -25.71
C LYS A 75 10.54 14.69 -24.45
N ILE A 76 9.69 14.02 -23.66
CA ILE A 76 10.12 13.27 -22.48
C ILE A 76 10.81 11.99 -22.93
N LYS A 77 12.02 11.72 -22.42
CA LYS A 77 12.91 10.69 -22.98
C LYS A 77 13.04 9.44 -22.13
N ASP A 78 12.79 9.54 -20.83
CA ASP A 78 12.97 8.47 -19.86
C ASP A 78 11.97 8.59 -18.69
N TYR A 79 11.96 7.56 -17.84
CA TYR A 79 11.02 7.45 -16.73
C TYR A 79 11.29 8.45 -15.60
N ASP A 80 12.53 8.84 -15.38
CA ASP A 80 12.88 9.80 -14.32
C ASP A 80 12.38 11.19 -14.70
N GLN A 81 12.63 11.59 -15.96
CA GLN A 81 12.10 12.82 -16.53
C GLN A 81 10.56 12.80 -16.55
N LEU A 82 9.95 11.66 -16.91
CA LEU A 82 8.50 11.50 -16.90
C LEU A 82 7.93 11.70 -15.49
N ASN A 83 8.54 11.09 -14.47
CA ASN A 83 8.06 11.19 -13.09
C ASN A 83 8.07 12.63 -12.58
N ILE A 84 9.16 13.37 -12.83
CA ILE A 84 9.28 14.78 -12.45
C ILE A 84 8.28 15.63 -13.23
N TRP A 85 8.28 15.53 -14.56
CA TRP A 85 7.36 16.29 -15.42
C TRP A 85 5.89 16.01 -15.10
N PHE A 86 5.54 14.75 -14.82
CA PHE A 86 4.17 14.36 -14.51
C PHE A 86 3.70 15.02 -13.19
N ASN A 87 4.52 14.92 -12.15
CA ASN A 87 4.17 15.39 -10.81
C ASN A 87 4.19 16.91 -10.66
N ASP A 88 5.16 17.57 -11.28
CA ASP A 88 5.44 18.99 -11.02
C ASP A 88 4.72 19.90 -12.03
N PHE A 89 4.47 19.41 -13.25
CA PHE A 89 3.85 20.19 -14.32
C PHE A 89 2.54 19.59 -14.82
N TYR A 90 2.55 18.33 -15.26
CA TYR A 90 1.46 17.79 -16.06
C TYR A 90 0.12 17.69 -15.32
N ILE A 91 0.14 17.32 -14.03
CA ILE A 91 -1.07 17.30 -13.20
C ILE A 91 -1.72 18.70 -13.16
N LYS A 92 -0.92 19.75 -12.94
CA LYS A 92 -1.40 21.13 -12.91
C LYS A 92 -1.94 21.54 -14.29
N TYR A 93 -1.18 21.28 -15.35
CA TYR A 93 -1.58 21.56 -16.73
C TYR A 93 -2.91 20.90 -17.12
N LEU A 94 -3.14 19.64 -16.72
CA LEU A 94 -4.42 18.97 -16.98
C LEU A 94 -5.56 19.59 -16.18
N ASN A 95 -5.33 19.90 -14.91
CA ASN A 95 -6.35 20.53 -14.06
C ASN A 95 -6.74 21.91 -14.59
N GLU A 96 -5.78 22.73 -15.03
CA GLU A 96 -6.08 24.04 -15.65
C GLU A 96 -6.94 23.92 -16.91
N LYS A 97 -6.79 22.83 -17.67
CA LYS A 97 -7.47 22.65 -18.95
C LYS A 97 -8.85 22.00 -18.82
N PHE A 98 -9.03 21.12 -17.84
CA PHE A 98 -10.19 20.23 -17.78
C PHE A 98 -10.89 20.20 -16.42
N ALA A 99 -10.32 20.77 -15.36
CA ALA A 99 -11.02 20.81 -14.09
C ALA A 99 -12.22 21.76 -14.18
N HIS A 100 -13.33 21.31 -13.61
CA HIS A 100 -14.47 22.16 -13.35
C HIS A 100 -14.37 22.65 -11.91
N LEU A 101 -14.74 23.91 -11.68
CA LEU A 101 -14.85 24.42 -10.32
C LEU A 101 -15.92 23.62 -9.57
N PRO A 102 -15.66 23.22 -8.32
CA PRO A 102 -16.68 22.59 -7.51
C PRO A 102 -17.83 23.58 -7.28
N ILE A 103 -19.05 23.05 -7.20
CA ILE A 103 -20.24 23.86 -6.88
C ILE A 103 -20.07 24.49 -5.49
N GLU A 104 -19.49 23.73 -4.56
CA GLU A 104 -19.15 24.18 -3.21
C GLU A 104 -17.62 24.05 -3.00
N PRO A 105 -16.90 25.17 -2.82
CA PRO A 105 -15.44 25.16 -2.70
C PRO A 105 -14.97 24.83 -1.27
N VAL A 106 -15.55 23.80 -0.64
CA VAL A 106 -15.14 23.33 0.68
C VAL A 106 -13.92 22.42 0.52
N TYR A 107 -12.86 22.69 1.27
CA TYR A 107 -11.66 21.86 1.30
C TYR A 107 -11.78 20.83 2.42
N GLU A 108 -12.14 19.60 2.06
CA GLU A 108 -12.43 18.51 3.01
C GLU A 108 -11.22 17.59 3.23
N PHE A 109 -10.04 18.19 3.44
CA PHE A 109 -8.84 17.46 3.86
C PHE A 109 -8.38 17.96 5.23
N VAL A 110 -7.93 17.01 6.05
CA VAL A 110 -7.33 17.25 7.35
C VAL A 110 -5.81 17.23 7.22
N GLU A 111 -5.13 18.21 7.80
CA GLU A 111 -3.67 18.23 7.80
C GLU A 111 -3.10 17.05 8.60
N LEU A 112 -2.00 16.48 8.10
CA LEU A 112 -1.27 15.45 8.82
C LEU A 112 -0.48 16.11 9.95
N THR A 113 -0.89 15.91 11.20
CA THR A 113 -0.11 16.38 12.35
C THR A 113 1.25 15.68 12.42
N GLU A 114 2.30 16.35 12.91
CA GLU A 114 3.68 15.82 12.93
C GLU A 114 3.84 14.46 13.63
N ASN A 115 2.97 14.14 14.59
CA ASN A 115 3.02 12.88 15.36
C ASN A 115 2.35 11.68 14.68
N TYR A 116 1.92 11.82 13.42
CA TYR A 116 1.16 10.79 12.73
C TYR A 116 2.08 9.81 11.97
N ASP A 117 2.33 8.63 12.56
CA ASP A 117 3.15 7.60 11.92
C ASP A 117 2.35 6.82 10.85
N LEU A 118 2.51 7.26 9.59
CA LEU A 118 1.88 6.61 8.44
C LEU A 118 2.31 5.15 8.28
N ASN A 119 3.49 4.74 8.72
CA ASN A 119 3.87 3.34 8.61
C ASN A 119 2.98 2.46 9.48
N LEU A 120 2.67 2.87 10.71
CA LEU A 120 1.78 2.14 11.62
C LEU A 120 0.34 2.05 11.10
N VAL A 121 -0.10 3.09 10.40
CA VAL A 121 -1.39 3.09 9.70
C VAL A 121 -1.37 2.06 8.59
N PHE A 122 -0.43 2.21 7.64
CA PHE A 122 -0.24 1.36 6.46
C PHE A 122 0.51 0.06 6.83
N THR A 123 -0.02 -0.64 7.83
CA THR A 123 0.51 -1.89 8.35
C THR A 123 -0.53 -3.01 8.24
N VAL A 124 -0.09 -4.17 7.72
CA VAL A 124 -0.82 -5.43 7.86
C VAL A 124 -0.26 -6.18 9.06
N SER A 125 -1.11 -6.62 9.98
CA SER A 125 -0.69 -7.32 11.19
C SER A 125 -1.15 -8.77 11.22
N ASN A 126 -0.28 -9.68 11.67
CA ASN A 126 -0.62 -11.08 11.87
C ASN A 126 0.04 -11.64 13.13
N THR A 127 -0.69 -12.42 13.93
CA THR A 127 -0.10 -13.12 15.07
C THR A 127 0.71 -14.33 14.61
N ARG A 128 1.92 -14.50 15.17
CA ARG A 128 2.79 -15.66 14.98
C ARG A 128 3.40 -16.08 16.31
N LYS A 129 3.95 -17.28 16.36
CA LYS A 129 4.75 -17.77 17.49
C LYS A 129 6.22 -17.81 17.10
N ILE A 130 7.08 -17.46 18.05
CA ILE A 130 8.53 -17.68 17.93
C ILE A 130 8.77 -19.19 17.90
N VAL A 131 9.55 -19.65 16.92
CA VAL A 131 9.98 -21.03 16.80
C VAL A 131 11.39 -21.20 17.35
N GLU A 132 11.85 -22.45 17.41
CA GLU A 132 13.21 -22.77 17.84
C GLU A 132 14.25 -22.01 17.00
N GLY A 133 15.30 -21.52 17.66
CA GLY A 133 16.31 -20.65 17.04
C GLY A 133 15.93 -19.16 17.01
N ASN A 134 14.97 -18.71 17.83
CA ASN A 134 14.60 -17.30 18.01
C ASN A 134 14.15 -16.60 16.71
N MET A 135 13.33 -17.30 15.92
CA MET A 135 12.84 -16.80 14.64
C MET A 135 11.33 -16.94 14.54
N PHE A 136 10.72 -16.28 13.55
CA PHE A 136 9.32 -16.49 13.17
C PHE A 136 9.21 -16.60 11.66
N SER A 137 8.16 -17.28 11.17
CA SER A 137 7.88 -17.35 9.74
C SER A 137 6.79 -16.38 9.31
N TYR A 138 7.04 -15.64 8.24
CA TYR A 138 6.07 -14.78 7.57
C TYR A 138 6.19 -14.97 6.06
N ASN A 139 5.07 -15.21 5.37
CA ASN A 139 5.03 -15.40 3.91
C ASN A 139 6.06 -16.40 3.34
N GLY A 140 6.31 -17.51 4.05
CA GLY A 140 7.26 -18.54 3.60
C GLY A 140 8.73 -18.22 3.89
N TYR A 141 9.02 -17.08 4.50
CA TYR A 141 10.36 -16.64 4.90
C TYR A 141 10.52 -16.67 6.42
N TYR A 142 11.76 -16.80 6.89
CA TYR A 142 12.10 -16.75 8.31
C TYR A 142 12.84 -15.46 8.66
N TYR A 143 12.47 -14.89 9.80
CA TYR A 143 12.98 -13.61 10.28
C TYR A 143 13.44 -13.71 11.73
N VAL A 144 14.45 -12.92 12.08
CA VAL A 144 14.94 -12.74 13.46
C VAL A 144 14.81 -11.27 13.85
N PRO A 145 14.30 -10.95 15.05
CA PRO A 145 14.17 -9.57 15.53
C PRO A 145 15.48 -9.02 16.10
N TYR A 146 15.73 -7.73 15.85
CA TYR A 146 16.87 -6.98 16.36
C TYR A 146 16.40 -5.69 17.03
N ASP A 147 17.14 -5.26 18.05
CA ASP A 147 16.91 -3.99 18.71
C ASP A 147 17.52 -2.83 17.91
N LYS A 148 17.33 -1.61 18.42
CA LYS A 148 17.89 -0.38 17.81
C LYS A 148 19.42 -0.34 17.74
N ASN A 149 20.11 -1.19 18.51
CA ASN A 149 21.57 -1.30 18.51
C ASN A 149 22.06 -2.36 17.52
N GLY A 150 21.15 -3.06 16.83
CA GLY A 150 21.47 -4.16 15.93
C GLY A 150 21.73 -5.49 16.66
N GLU A 151 21.36 -5.60 17.94
CA GLU A 151 21.52 -6.83 18.71
C GLU A 151 20.28 -7.72 18.59
N VAL A 152 20.49 -9.03 18.49
CA VAL A 152 19.40 -10.02 18.40
C VAL A 152 18.57 -9.99 19.68
N VAL A 153 17.26 -9.76 19.53
CA VAL A 153 16.31 -9.80 20.65
C VAL A 153 15.92 -11.24 20.92
N LYS A 154 16.34 -11.78 22.06
CA LYS A 154 16.05 -13.16 22.45
C LYS A 154 14.65 -13.27 23.05
N ILE A 155 13.76 -13.97 22.36
CA ILE A 155 12.40 -14.26 22.79
C ILE A 155 12.24 -15.77 22.95
N ARG A 156 11.54 -16.18 24.01
CA ARG A 156 11.31 -17.60 24.31
C ARG A 156 10.51 -18.27 23.20
N THR A 157 10.87 -19.49 22.85
CA THR A 157 10.10 -20.35 21.93
C THR A 157 8.63 -20.44 22.38
N SER A 158 7.73 -20.48 21.42
CA SER A 158 6.26 -20.50 21.59
C SER A 158 5.64 -19.21 22.13
N THR A 159 6.42 -18.14 22.31
CA THR A 159 5.88 -16.81 22.64
C THR A 159 5.11 -16.24 21.46
N GLU A 160 3.91 -15.72 21.72
CA GLU A 160 3.10 -15.02 20.72
C GLU A 160 3.63 -13.61 20.49
N VAL A 161 3.79 -13.27 19.22
CA VAL A 161 4.28 -11.98 18.74
C VAL A 161 3.37 -11.48 17.62
N THR A 162 3.30 -10.17 17.45
CA THR A 162 2.56 -9.57 16.33
C THR A 162 3.55 -9.20 15.23
N ILE A 163 3.40 -9.80 14.06
CA ILE A 163 4.18 -9.44 12.87
C ILE A 163 3.50 -8.27 12.21
N LEU A 164 4.28 -7.25 11.87
CA LEU A 164 3.84 -6.02 11.21
C LEU A 164 4.52 -5.94 9.86
N TYR A 165 3.75 -5.95 8.78
CA TYR A 165 4.24 -5.64 7.45
C TYR A 165 3.93 -4.18 7.12
N PHE A 166 4.97 -3.34 7.11
CA PHE A 166 4.91 -1.92 6.80
C PHE A 166 4.87 -1.77 5.28
N VAL A 167 3.69 -1.45 4.74
CA VAL A 167 3.42 -1.47 3.30
C VAL A 167 4.20 -0.39 2.57
N LEU A 168 4.37 0.80 3.17
CA LEU A 168 5.07 1.92 2.55
C LEU A 168 6.58 1.66 2.41
N GLU A 169 7.17 1.04 3.44
CA GLU A 169 8.60 0.69 3.45
C GLU A 169 8.89 -0.67 2.81
N ASN A 170 7.87 -1.49 2.55
CA ASN A 170 8.00 -2.89 2.18
C ASN A 170 8.89 -3.68 3.17
N LYS A 171 8.68 -3.46 4.48
CA LYS A 171 9.48 -4.07 5.56
C LYS A 171 8.65 -4.91 6.51
N VAL A 172 9.23 -6.00 6.99
CA VAL A 172 8.68 -6.83 8.05
C VAL A 172 9.31 -6.37 9.37
N ARG A 173 8.46 -6.10 10.36
CA ARG A 173 8.84 -5.79 11.74
C ARG A 173 8.07 -6.69 12.69
N MET A 174 8.51 -6.76 13.94
CA MET A 174 7.86 -7.55 14.97
C MET A 174 7.52 -6.67 16.16
N LYS A 175 6.28 -6.70 16.62
CA LYS A 175 5.84 -6.06 17.85
C LYS A 175 5.74 -7.09 18.97
N TYR A 176 6.41 -6.81 20.07
CA TYR A 176 6.41 -7.64 21.28
C TYR A 176 6.48 -6.75 22.53
N ILE A 177 5.59 -6.97 23.50
CA ILE A 177 5.44 -6.16 24.72
C ILE A 177 5.39 -4.65 24.40
N GLY A 178 4.60 -4.28 23.38
CA GLY A 178 4.44 -2.88 22.97
C GLY A 178 5.60 -2.29 22.16
N ILE A 179 6.77 -2.93 22.12
CA ILE A 179 7.96 -2.46 21.40
C ILE A 179 7.97 -3.06 19.99
N ILE A 180 8.35 -2.25 19.00
CA ILE A 180 8.52 -2.67 17.60
C ILE A 180 10.01 -2.85 17.33
N TYR A 181 10.35 -4.02 16.82
CA TYR A 181 11.70 -4.45 16.49
C TYR A 181 11.85 -4.60 14.98
N ASP A 182 13.00 -4.18 14.46
CA ASP A 182 13.39 -4.49 13.09
C ASP A 182 13.69 -5.97 12.95
N CYS A 183 13.58 -6.49 11.73
CA CYS A 183 13.75 -7.91 11.47
C CYS A 183 14.62 -8.15 10.25
N THR A 184 15.53 -9.13 10.36
CA THR A 184 16.39 -9.54 9.24
C THR A 184 15.90 -10.87 8.69
N LEU A 185 15.86 -10.97 7.36
CA LEU A 185 15.59 -12.21 6.64
C LEU A 185 16.77 -13.18 6.82
N ILE A 186 16.50 -14.37 7.37
CA ILE A 186 17.55 -15.39 7.60
C ILE A 186 17.39 -16.64 6.73
N GLY A 187 16.26 -16.81 6.04
CA GLY A 187 16.04 -17.98 5.19
C GLY A 187 14.62 -18.11 4.67
N THR A 188 14.38 -19.19 3.93
CA THR A 188 13.09 -19.45 3.28
C THR A 188 12.68 -20.92 3.48
N LYS A 189 11.37 -21.19 3.57
CA LYS A 189 10.79 -22.54 3.55
C LYS A 189 10.75 -23.13 2.14
N HIS A 190 10.96 -22.33 1.10
CA HIS A 190 10.94 -22.80 -0.27
C HIS A 190 12.23 -23.58 -0.56
N LYS A 191 12.12 -24.89 -0.80
CA LYS A 191 13.20 -25.66 -1.43
C LYS A 191 13.59 -24.93 -2.73
N ASN A 192 14.84 -24.45 -2.77
CA ASN A 192 15.45 -23.69 -3.85
C ASN A 192 14.67 -23.62 -5.17
N LYS A 193 14.01 -22.47 -5.40
CA LYS A 193 14.10 -21.79 -6.68
C LYS A 193 14.64 -20.41 -6.34
N GLN A 194 15.87 -20.11 -6.76
CA GLN A 194 16.34 -18.74 -6.83
C GLN A 194 15.38 -18.02 -7.78
N VAL A 195 14.43 -17.28 -7.24
CA VAL A 195 13.73 -16.24 -7.99
C VAL A 195 14.47 -14.96 -7.64
N LEU A 196 15.37 -14.53 -8.51
CA LEU A 196 15.88 -13.17 -8.46
C LEU A 196 14.68 -12.26 -8.67
N ILE A 197 14.32 -11.50 -7.63
CA ILE A 197 13.30 -10.46 -7.72
C ILE A 197 14.05 -9.20 -8.13
N ASN A 198 14.02 -8.89 -9.42
CA ASN A 198 14.68 -7.70 -9.94
C ASN A 198 13.70 -6.52 -10.03
N ASP A 199 12.38 -6.79 -10.02
CA ASP A 199 11.36 -5.82 -10.40
C ASP A 199 10.07 -5.93 -9.55
N HIS A 200 9.31 -4.83 -9.49
CA HIS A 200 7.97 -4.79 -8.87
C HIS A 200 6.98 -5.79 -9.47
N LYS A 201 7.18 -6.17 -10.73
CA LYS A 201 6.35 -7.16 -11.44
C LYS A 201 6.58 -8.57 -10.89
N ASP A 202 7.82 -8.90 -10.55
CA ASP A 202 8.18 -10.21 -9.99
C ASP A 202 7.63 -10.35 -8.57
N LEU A 203 7.64 -9.25 -7.79
CA LEU A 203 7.02 -9.21 -6.47
C LEU A 203 5.50 -9.43 -6.54
N ASN A 204 4.81 -8.76 -7.48
CA ASN A 204 3.36 -8.95 -7.67
C ASN A 204 3.01 -10.35 -8.17
N ASN A 205 3.83 -10.93 -9.05
CA ASN A 205 3.65 -12.31 -9.51
C ASN A 205 3.83 -13.30 -8.34
N LEU A 206 4.82 -13.07 -7.47
CA LEU A 206 5.03 -13.89 -6.28
C LEU A 206 3.83 -13.81 -5.32
N ILE A 207 3.32 -12.61 -5.07
CA ILE A 207 2.14 -12.38 -4.22
C ILE A 207 0.90 -13.08 -4.81
N GLN A 208 0.69 -13.00 -6.13
CA GLN A 208 -0.41 -13.69 -6.80
C GLN A 208 -0.27 -15.22 -6.79
N GLU A 209 0.95 -15.74 -6.93
CA GLU A 209 1.21 -17.19 -6.80
C GLU A 209 0.99 -17.68 -5.36
N MET A 210 1.32 -16.85 -4.37
CA MET A 210 1.05 -17.12 -2.96
C MET A 210 -0.45 -17.16 -2.66
N ASP A 211 -1.23 -16.22 -3.19
CA ASP A 211 -2.69 -16.15 -3.05
C ASP A 211 -3.40 -17.34 -3.73
N LYS A 212 -2.87 -17.83 -4.86
CA LYS A 212 -3.41 -19.02 -5.53
C LYS A 212 -3.18 -20.30 -4.72
N LYS A 213 -2.03 -20.43 -4.05
CA LYS A 213 -1.74 -21.61 -3.22
C LYS A 213 -2.59 -21.67 -1.95
N THR A 214 -2.99 -20.54 -1.39
CA THR A 214 -3.88 -20.51 -0.21
C THR A 214 -5.30 -20.92 -0.53
N LYS A 215 -5.75 -20.75 -1.79
CA LYS A 215 -7.09 -21.16 -2.25
C LYS A 215 -7.19 -22.63 -2.69
N GLY A 216 -6.07 -23.35 -2.77
CA GLY A 216 -6.01 -24.73 -3.25
C GLY A 216 -5.96 -25.82 -2.16
N SER A 217 -6.11 -25.46 -0.88
CA SER A 217 -6.12 -26.44 0.23
C SER A 217 -7.39 -26.33 1.07
N HIS A 218 -8.53 -26.69 0.47
CA HIS A 218 -9.71 -27.18 1.16
C HIS A 218 -10.08 -28.52 0.53
#